data_AF-A0A811K6A9-F1
#
_entry.id   AF-A0A811K6A9-F1
#
_cell.length_a   1.000
_cell.length_b   1.000
_cell.length_c   1.000
_cell.angle_alpha   90.00
_cell.angle_beta   90.00
_cell.angle_gamma   90.00
#
_symmetry.space_group_name_H-M   'P 1'
#
loop_
_entity.id
_entity.type
_entity.pdbx_description
1 polymer ?
#
loop_
_entity_poly.entity_id
_entity_poly.type
_entity_poly.pdbx_seq_one_letter_code
_entity_poly.pdbx_strand_id
1 'polypeptide(L)'
;MGGWKLEAGRFMILVGFPVGAFWAFNQSNVFTYFMDSYKLPYKPEKELKLKEWKEEMAEQRRRDQYEKLLREQMAFEESRKLREQHGI
;
A
#
# COMPACT_ATOMS: atom_id res chain seq x y z
N MET A 1 -55.53 -23.79 8.18
CA MET A 1 -54.06 -24.01 8.04
C MET A 1 -53.46 -23.11 6.94
N GLY A 2 -53.60 -21.78 7.03
CA GLY A 2 -53.18 -20.84 5.96
C GLY A 2 -52.10 -19.81 6.33
N GLY A 3 -51.77 -19.66 7.63
CA GLY A 3 -50.83 -18.65 8.11
C GLY A 3 -49.36 -18.94 7.81
N TRP A 4 -49.00 -20.20 7.52
CA TRP A 4 -47.61 -20.60 7.32
C TRP A 4 -46.95 -19.94 6.10
N LYS A 5 -47.72 -19.61 5.06
CA LYS A 5 -47.21 -18.91 3.86
C LYS A 5 -46.81 -17.48 4.18
N LEU A 6 -47.57 -16.81 5.05
CA LEU A 6 -47.29 -15.44 5.49
C LEU A 6 -46.04 -15.39 6.38
N GLU A 7 -45.93 -16.35 7.31
CA GLU A 7 -44.77 -16.48 8.18
C GLU A 7 -43.50 -16.85 7.41
N ALA A 8 -43.59 -17.73 6.39
CA ALA A 8 -42.48 -18.04 5.51
C ALA A 8 -42.00 -16.80 4.71
N GLY A 9 -42.94 -15.99 4.20
CA GLY A 9 -42.61 -14.72 3.53
C GLY A 9 -41.90 -13.73 4.46
N ARG A 10 -42.38 -13.59 5.71
CA ARG A 10 -41.73 -12.77 6.74
C ARG A 10 -40.31 -13.24 7.03
N PHE A 11 -40.13 -14.55 7.19
CA PHE A 11 -38.80 -15.13 7.39
C PHE A 11 -37.86 -14.88 6.21
N MET A 12 -38.34 -15.02 4.98
CA MET A 12 -37.52 -14.72 3.80
C MET A 12 -37.08 -13.26 3.74
N ILE A 13 -37.94 -12.31 4.14
CA ILE A 13 -37.54 -10.90 4.21
C ILE A 13 -36.54 -10.68 5.34
N LEU A 14 -36.80 -11.21 6.53
CA LEU A 14 -35.92 -11.04 7.70
C LEU A 14 -34.53 -11.64 7.49
N VAL A 15 -34.43 -12.76 6.78
CA VAL A 15 -33.15 -13.42 6.48
C VAL A 15 -32.52 -12.88 5.18
N GLY A 16 -33.32 -12.69 4.15
CA GLY A 16 -32.83 -12.27 2.83
C GLY A 16 -32.43 -10.80 2.78
N PHE A 17 -33.12 -9.92 3.50
CA PHE A 17 -32.79 -8.49 3.54
C PHE A 17 -31.38 -8.19 4.06
N PRO A 18 -30.92 -8.68 5.24
CA PRO A 18 -29.58 -8.38 5.71
C PRO A 18 -28.49 -8.95 4.80
N VAL A 19 -28.70 -10.14 4.23
CA VAL A 19 -27.74 -10.75 3.28
C VAL A 19 -27.68 -9.96 1.98
N GLY A 20 -28.83 -9.60 1.41
CA GLY A 20 -28.91 -8.82 0.17
C GLY A 20 -28.36 -7.40 0.35
N ALA A 21 -28.68 -6.75 1.47
CA ALA A 21 -28.13 -5.44 1.81
C ALA A 21 -26.61 -5.50 1.98
N PHE A 22 -26.10 -6.48 2.75
CA PHE A 22 -24.66 -6.66 2.90
C PHE A 22 -23.98 -6.90 1.55
N TRP A 23 -24.52 -7.77 0.70
CA TRP A 23 -23.95 -8.03 -0.63
C TRP A 23 -23.96 -6.79 -1.53
N ALA A 24 -25.03 -6.00 -1.52
CA ALA A 24 -25.15 -4.79 -2.33
C ALA A 24 -24.20 -3.68 -1.87
N PHE A 25 -24.04 -3.48 -0.56
CA PHE A 25 -23.21 -2.40 -0.01
C PHE A 25 -21.74 -2.79 0.18
N ASN A 26 -21.41 -4.09 0.21
CA ASN A 26 -20.02 -4.57 0.29
C ASN A 26 -19.33 -4.62 -1.09
N GLN A 27 -19.90 -3.99 -2.11
CA GLN A 27 -19.25 -3.90 -3.42
C GLN A 27 -18.12 -2.86 -3.40
N SER A 28 -16.99 -3.22 -4.00
CA SER A 28 -15.80 -2.35 -4.11
C SER A 28 -16.14 -1.01 -4.74
N ASN A 29 -17.02 -0.98 -5.74
CA ASN A 29 -17.38 0.25 -6.45
C ASN A 29 -18.09 1.27 -5.55
N VAL A 30 -18.97 0.80 -4.67
CA VAL A 30 -19.66 1.65 -3.70
C VAL A 30 -18.65 2.20 -2.70
N PHE A 31 -17.77 1.33 -2.18
CA PHE A 31 -16.70 1.72 -1.28
C PHE A 31 -15.77 2.77 -1.91
N THR A 32 -15.28 2.55 -3.13
CA THR A 32 -14.40 3.48 -3.84
C THR A 32 -15.08 4.83 -4.05
N TYR A 33 -16.34 4.84 -4.50
CA TYR A 33 -17.10 6.08 -4.68
C TYR A 33 -17.22 6.90 -3.38
N PHE A 34 -17.49 6.24 -2.25
CA PHE A 34 -17.52 6.91 -0.95
C PHE A 34 -16.14 7.41 -0.52
N MET A 35 -15.10 6.60 -0.71
CA MET A 35 -13.72 6.94 -0.33
C MET A 35 -13.13 8.07 -1.18
N ASP A 36 -13.49 8.18 -2.45
CA ASP A 36 -13.02 9.28 -3.33
C ASP A 36 -13.46 10.64 -2.81
N SER A 37 -14.64 10.72 -2.19
CA SER A 37 -15.16 11.93 -1.56
C SER A 37 -14.64 12.16 -0.13
N TYR A 38 -14.01 11.14 0.47
CA TYR A 38 -13.58 11.17 1.86
C TYR A 38 -12.26 11.94 2.00
N LYS A 39 -12.36 13.22 2.35
CA LYS A 39 -11.19 14.01 2.75
C LYS A 39 -10.75 13.58 4.14
N LEU A 40 -9.58 12.96 4.22
CA LEU A 40 -8.92 12.70 5.50
C LEU A 40 -8.77 14.02 6.26
N PRO A 41 -9.19 14.08 7.54
CA PRO A 41 -8.99 15.28 8.33
C PRO A 41 -7.49 15.55 8.47
N TYR A 42 -7.08 16.78 8.17
CA TYR A 42 -5.70 17.22 8.31
C TYR A 42 -5.25 17.03 9.76
N LYS A 43 -4.21 16.21 9.96
CA LYS A 43 -3.59 15.98 11.27
C LYS A 43 -2.13 16.39 11.20
N PRO A 44 -1.73 17.52 11.82
CA PRO A 44 -0.38 18.06 11.69
C PRO A 44 0.70 17.08 12.17
N GLU A 45 0.42 16.29 13.22
CA GLU A 45 1.33 15.25 13.72
C GLU A 45 1.63 14.15 12.70
N LYS A 46 0.63 13.76 11.89
CA LYS A 46 0.82 12.73 10.87
C LYS A 46 1.65 13.24 9.70
N GLU A 47 1.49 14.52 9.34
CA GLU A 47 2.31 15.13 8.30
C GLU A 47 3.77 15.29 8.72
N LEU A 48 4.02 15.66 9.98
CA LEU A 48 5.37 15.74 10.53
C LEU A 48 6.08 14.38 10.43
N LYS A 49 5.43 13.31 10.91
CA LYS A 49 5.93 11.94 10.80
C LYS A 49 6.15 11.51 9.36
N LEU A 50 5.28 11.92 8.44
CA LEU A 50 5.42 11.60 7.02
C LEU A 50 6.61 12.32 6.40
N LYS A 51 6.91 13.55 6.84
CA LYS A 51 8.10 14.31 6.40
C LYS A 51 9.38 13.69 6.94
N GLU A 52 9.43 13.42 8.24
CA GLU A 52 10.56 12.75 8.89
C GLU A 52 10.88 11.41 8.21
N TRP A 53 9.85 10.58 7.98
CA TRP A 53 10.01 9.31 7.28
C TRP A 53 10.55 9.47 5.84
N LYS A 54 10.09 10.50 5.11
CA LYS A 54 10.60 10.80 3.76
C LYS A 54 12.07 11.22 3.79
N GLU A 55 12.46 12.01 4.79
CA GLU A 55 13.83 12.47 4.98
C GLU A 55 14.76 11.30 5.32
N GLU A 56 14.37 10.42 6.24
CA GLU A 56 15.10 9.19 6.57
C GLU A 56 15.31 8.30 5.34
N MET A 57 14.25 8.08 4.55
CA MET A 57 14.32 7.28 3.32
C MET A 57 15.18 7.93 2.23
N ALA A 58 15.29 9.26 2.21
CA ALA A 58 16.17 9.97 1.29
C ALA A 58 17.63 9.88 1.75
N GLU A 59 17.89 9.95 3.05
CA GLU A 59 19.21 9.74 3.62
C GLU A 59 19.74 8.33 3.41
N GLN A 60 18.92 7.30 3.65
CA GLN A 60 19.30 5.90 3.39
C GLN A 60 19.67 5.72 1.91
N ARG A 61 18.85 6.21 0.98
CA ARG A 61 19.15 6.13 -0.45
C ARG A 61 20.45 6.84 -0.83
N ARG A 62 20.77 7.98 -0.21
CA ARG A 62 22.04 8.68 -0.44
C ARG A 62 23.24 7.86 0.05
N ARG A 63 23.12 7.19 1.20
CA ARG A 63 24.17 6.31 1.74
C ARG A 63 24.39 5.10 0.84
N ASP A 64 23.31 4.44 0.42
CA ASP A 64 23.39 3.28 -0.47
C ASP A 64 24.05 3.64 -1.82
N GLN A 65 23.71 4.80 -2.37
CA GLN A 65 24.34 5.31 -3.60
C GLN A 65 25.83 5.59 -3.41
N TYR A 66 26.20 6.18 -2.27
CA TYR A 66 27.60 6.46 -1.96
C TYR A 66 28.42 5.18 -1.77
N GLU A 67 27.89 4.19 -1.05
CA GLU A 67 28.54 2.88 -0.90
C GLU A 67 28.70 2.16 -2.23
N LYS A 68 27.69 2.25 -3.10
CA LYS A 68 27.75 1.66 -4.43
C LYS A 68 28.87 2.30 -5.27
N LEU A 69 28.97 3.63 -5.27
CA LEU A 69 30.04 4.35 -5.98
C LEU A 69 31.43 3.97 -5.47
N LEU A 70 31.61 3.86 -4.15
CA LEU A 70 32.87 3.42 -3.55
C LEU A 70 33.27 2.02 -4.00
N ARG A 71 32.32 1.07 -4.01
CA ARG A 71 32.58 -0.29 -4.49
C ARG A 71 32.97 -0.30 -5.97
N GLU A 72 32.31 0.50 -6.79
CA GLU A 72 32.63 0.64 -8.21
C GLU A 72 34.04 1.23 -8.42
N GLN A 73 34.45 2.22 -7.63
CA GLN A 73 35.79 2.79 -7.69
C GLN A 73 36.87 1.79 -7.27
N MET A 74 36.67 1.04 -6.18
CA MET A 74 37.60 0.00 -5.74
C MET A 74 37.74 -1.11 -6.79
N ALA A 75 36.62 -1.59 -7.34
CA ALA A 75 36.64 -2.60 -8.40
C ALA A 75 37.34 -2.10 -9.67
N PHE A 76 37.18 -0.80 -10.01
CA PHE A 76 37.89 -0.19 -11.12
C PHE A 76 39.40 -0.14 -10.88
N GLU A 77 39.83 0.30 -9.69
CA GLU A 77 41.25 0.36 -9.32
C GLU A 77 41.91 -1.02 -9.28
N GLU A 78 41.23 -2.02 -8.74
CA GLU A 78 41.69 -3.43 -8.76
C GLU A 78 41.82 -3.94 -10.19
N SER A 79 40.84 -3.66 -11.06
CA SER A 79 40.90 -4.04 -12.47
C SER A 79 42.05 -3.35 -13.21
N ARG A 80 42.38 -2.10 -12.85
CA ARG A 80 43.51 -1.36 -13.42
C ARG A 80 44.84 -1.97 -12.99
N LYS A 81 45.00 -2.29 -11.71
CA LYS A 81 46.19 -2.97 -11.18
C LYS A 81 46.40 -4.35 -11.82
N LEU A 82 45.33 -5.11 -12.04
CA LEU A 82 45.39 -6.40 -12.74
C LEU A 82 45.87 -6.25 -14.19
N ARG A 83 45.38 -5.23 -14.92
CA ARG A 83 45.83 -4.95 -16.30
C ARG A 83 47.30 -4.56 -16.35
N GLU A 84 47.74 -3.67 -15.46
CA GLU A 84 49.14 -3.26 -15.33
C GLU A 84 50.06 -4.45 -14.99
N GLN A 85 49.62 -5.39 -14.15
CA GLN A 85 50.40 -6.60 -13.80
C GLN A 85 50.45 -7.64 -14.92
N HIS A 86 49.42 -7.74 -15.76
CA HIS A 86 49.36 -8.70 -16.86
C HIS A 86 49.84 -8.13 -18.21
N GLY A 87 50.30 -6.88 -18.26
CA GLY A 87 50.96 -6.29 -19.42
C GLY A 87 50.05 -6.07 -20.63
N ILE A 88 48.75 -5.84 -20.40
CA ILE A 88 47.76 -5.44 -21.42
C ILE A 88 47.28 -4.02 -21.13
#